data_AF-A0A958AZV3-F1
#
_entry.id   AF-A0A958AZV3-F1
#
_cell.length_a   1.000
_cell.length_b   1.000
_cell.length_c   1.000
_cell.angle_alpha   90.00
_cell.angle_beta   90.00
_cell.angle_gamma   90.00
#
_symmetry.space_group_name_H-M   'P 1'
#
loop_
_entity.id
_entity.type
_entity.pdbx_description
1 polymer ?
#
loop_
_entity_poly.entity_id
_entity_poly.type
_entity_poly.pdbx_seq_one_letter_code
_entity_poly.pdbx_strand_id
1 'polypeptide(L)'
;GGSSYDRGSAIAVDGTGRAIVTGGTGSSDFPTTPGAFDPSYNGDYTFDAFVARLNATGSMLDYATYLGGRNHDEGLAIAVDGAGRVTVTGRTNSGDFPITPGAFDPTFNGDDDAFVSKLDLEEPTVVTLAALQAGDAGAPSVSIWLLMALPAAALAVGAALAQRQRCAPTGRRSTKAT
;
A
#
# COMPACT_ATOMS: atom_id res chain seq x y z
N GLY A 1 6.26 16.58 -12.51
CA GLY A 1 7.61 17.02 -12.17
C GLY A 1 7.55 17.99 -11.02
N GLY A 2 8.69 18.21 -10.37
CA GLY A 2 8.91 19.16 -9.28
C GLY A 2 9.89 20.27 -9.70
N SER A 3 10.76 20.66 -8.77
CA SER A 3 11.67 21.79 -8.87
C SER A 3 12.97 21.54 -9.63
N SER A 4 13.31 20.28 -9.91
CA SER A 4 14.56 19.84 -10.55
C SER A 4 14.29 19.13 -11.88
N TYR A 5 15.28 18.41 -12.41
CA TYR A 5 15.10 17.62 -13.63
C TYR A 5 14.21 16.41 -13.36
N ASP A 6 13.17 16.24 -14.19
CA ASP A 6 12.31 15.07 -14.17
C ASP A 6 12.10 14.57 -15.59
N ARG A 7 12.21 13.27 -15.79
CA ARG A 7 12.05 12.65 -17.09
C ARG A 7 11.22 11.40 -16.98
N GLY A 8 10.15 11.32 -17.78
CA GLY A 8 9.47 10.06 -18.05
C GLY A 8 10.25 9.23 -19.07
N SER A 9 10.41 7.94 -18.79
CA SER A 9 11.13 7.00 -19.65
C SER A 9 10.20 6.03 -20.36
N ALA A 10 9.14 5.57 -19.67
CA ALA A 10 8.17 4.63 -20.24
C ALA A 10 6.78 4.83 -19.65
N ILE A 11 5.77 4.42 -20.41
CA ILE A 11 4.35 4.46 -20.05
C ILE A 11 3.68 3.14 -20.43
N ALA A 12 2.80 2.65 -19.56
CA ALA A 12 1.87 1.56 -19.83
C ALA A 12 0.45 2.00 -19.48
N VAL A 13 -0.55 1.38 -20.09
CA VAL A 13 -1.97 1.65 -19.82
C VAL A 13 -2.64 0.33 -19.45
N ASP A 14 -3.38 0.32 -18.35
CA ASP A 14 -4.09 -0.88 -17.90
C ASP A 14 -5.43 -1.07 -18.63
N GLY A 15 -6.12 -2.18 -18.36
CA GLY A 15 -7.41 -2.50 -18.97
C GLY A 15 -8.55 -1.53 -18.60
N THR A 16 -8.35 -0.65 -17.62
CA THR A 16 -9.32 0.37 -17.18
C THR A 16 -9.04 1.75 -17.77
N GLY A 17 -7.94 1.91 -18.52
CA GLY A 17 -7.53 3.17 -19.12
C GLY A 17 -6.67 4.05 -18.20
N ARG A 18 -6.23 3.56 -17.04
CA ARG A 18 -5.28 4.29 -16.18
C ARG A 18 -3.87 4.21 -16.78
N ALA A 19 -3.21 5.35 -16.89
CA ALA A 19 -1.84 5.42 -17.37
C ALA A 19 -0.86 5.31 -16.21
N ILE A 20 0.16 4.47 -16.34
CA ILE A 20 1.24 4.31 -15.37
C ILE A 20 2.56 4.65 -16.06
N VAL A 21 3.30 5.60 -15.47
CA VAL A 21 4.54 6.16 -15.99
C VAL A 21 5.67 5.83 -15.02
N THR A 22 6.83 5.48 -15.58
CA THR A 22 8.08 5.42 -14.83
C THR A 22 9.14 6.31 -15.47
N GLY A 23 10.17 6.64 -14.71
CA GLY A 23 11.25 7.51 -15.13
C GLY A 23 12.20 7.81 -13.98
N GLY A 24 12.93 8.92 -14.09
CA GLY A 24 13.79 9.45 -13.05
C GLY A 24 13.36 10.86 -12.64
N THR A 25 13.45 11.16 -11.35
CA THR A 25 13.25 12.50 -10.78
C THR A 25 14.42 12.87 -9.88
N GLY A 26 14.97 14.07 -10.09
CA GLY A 26 15.93 14.70 -9.17
C GLY A 26 15.28 15.73 -8.26
N SER A 27 13.93 15.69 -8.15
CA SER A 27 13.14 16.68 -7.44
C SER A 27 12.69 16.13 -6.10
N SER A 28 13.04 16.80 -5.00
CA SER A 28 12.55 16.43 -3.65
C SER A 28 11.08 16.76 -3.42
N ASP A 29 10.49 17.56 -4.31
CA ASP A 29 9.09 17.96 -4.35
C ASP A 29 8.33 17.28 -5.51
N PHE A 30 8.82 16.16 -6.03
CA PHE A 30 8.03 15.35 -6.96
C PHE A 30 6.72 14.90 -6.28
N PRO A 31 5.56 15.00 -6.95
CA PRO A 31 4.28 14.64 -6.35
C PRO A 31 4.23 13.17 -5.91
N THR A 32 3.86 12.92 -4.66
CA THR A 32 3.58 11.58 -4.12
C THR A 32 2.15 11.50 -3.59
N THR A 33 1.65 10.28 -3.37
CA THR A 33 0.29 10.06 -2.85
C THR A 33 0.33 9.45 -1.43
N PRO A 34 -0.73 9.63 -0.62
CA PRO A 34 -0.88 8.86 0.60
C PRO A 34 -0.78 7.35 0.32
N GLY A 35 -0.05 6.62 1.17
CA GLY A 35 0.19 5.18 0.96
C GLY A 35 1.23 4.85 -0.11
N ALA A 36 1.99 5.83 -0.61
CA ALA A 36 3.17 5.60 -1.43
C ALA A 36 4.15 4.63 -0.75
N PHE A 37 4.86 3.83 -1.55
CA PHE A 37 5.91 2.95 -1.06
C PHE A 37 7.03 3.76 -0.38
N ASP A 38 7.46 4.82 -1.05
CA ASP A 38 8.36 5.83 -0.52
C ASP A 38 7.83 7.23 -0.88
N PRO A 39 7.43 8.05 0.10
CA PRO A 39 7.00 9.41 -0.12
C PRO A 39 8.16 10.42 -0.20
N SER A 40 9.41 10.00 0.04
CA SER A 40 10.58 10.87 0.13
C SER A 40 11.58 10.60 -1.00
N TYR A 41 12.22 11.67 -1.45
CA TYR A 41 13.36 11.59 -2.36
C TYR A 41 14.62 11.22 -1.57
N ASN A 42 15.33 10.18 -2.02
CA ASN A 42 16.49 9.61 -1.33
C ASN A 42 17.81 9.99 -2.00
N GLY A 43 17.80 10.31 -3.30
CA GLY A 43 18.99 10.71 -4.05
C GLY A 43 19.71 11.93 -3.46
N ASP A 44 21.01 11.82 -3.22
CA ASP A 44 21.84 12.95 -2.76
C ASP A 44 22.27 13.79 -3.98
N TYR A 45 21.37 14.64 -4.47
CA TYR A 45 21.52 15.44 -5.70
C TYR A 45 21.63 14.63 -7.00
N THR A 46 21.02 13.43 -7.02
CA THR A 46 21.01 12.52 -8.18
C THR A 46 19.58 12.27 -8.68
N PHE A 47 19.20 11.04 -9.00
CA PHE A 47 17.87 10.66 -9.47
C PHE A 47 17.34 9.52 -8.64
N ASP A 48 16.07 9.58 -8.26
CA ASP A 48 15.31 8.41 -7.86
C ASP A 48 14.47 7.96 -9.05
N ALA A 49 14.27 6.65 -9.20
CA ALA A 49 13.21 6.20 -10.08
C ALA A 49 11.87 6.62 -9.48
N PHE A 50 10.85 6.82 -10.32
CA PHE A 50 9.49 7.00 -9.84
C PHE A 50 8.52 6.05 -10.53
N VAL A 51 7.39 5.81 -9.87
CA VAL A 51 6.21 5.19 -10.47
C VAL A 51 5.02 6.08 -10.18
N ALA A 52 4.35 6.55 -11.22
CA ALA A 52 3.18 7.41 -11.12
C ALA A 52 2.02 6.85 -11.95
N ARG A 53 0.87 6.66 -11.32
CA ARG A 53 -0.39 6.26 -11.97
C ARG A 53 -1.37 7.41 -11.95
N LEU A 54 -1.92 7.70 -13.12
CA LEU A 54 -3.04 8.62 -13.29
C LEU A 54 -4.36 7.88 -13.25
N ASN A 55 -5.42 8.56 -12.83
CA ASN A 55 -6.77 8.08 -13.04
C ASN A 55 -7.10 7.96 -14.54
N ALA A 56 -8.18 7.25 -14.88
CA ALA A 56 -8.53 6.98 -16.28
C ALA A 56 -8.83 8.24 -17.11
N THR A 57 -9.16 9.37 -16.47
CA THR A 57 -9.36 10.66 -17.13
C THR A 57 -8.07 11.47 -17.28
N GLY A 58 -6.96 11.01 -16.70
CA GLY A 58 -5.68 11.72 -16.68
C GLY A 58 -5.67 12.99 -15.82
N SER A 59 -6.68 13.21 -14.98
CA SER A 59 -6.89 14.46 -14.26
C SER A 59 -6.27 14.49 -12.86
N MET A 60 -5.92 13.33 -12.30
CA MET A 60 -5.29 13.23 -10.98
C MET A 60 -4.37 12.03 -10.88
N LEU A 61 -3.46 12.06 -9.91
CA LEU A 61 -2.62 10.92 -9.51
C LEU A 61 -3.42 10.01 -8.57
N ASP A 62 -3.61 8.77 -8.98
CA ASP A 62 -4.14 7.70 -8.12
C ASP A 62 -3.04 7.06 -7.28
N TYR A 63 -1.80 7.11 -7.74
CA TYR A 63 -0.63 6.63 -7.01
C TYR A 63 0.63 7.34 -7.51
N ALA A 64 1.54 7.71 -6.62
CA ALA A 64 2.87 8.16 -6.99
C ALA A 64 3.88 7.91 -5.86
N THR A 65 5.04 7.36 -6.21
CA THR A 65 6.11 6.99 -5.26
C THR A 65 7.48 7.25 -5.87
N TYR A 66 8.46 7.51 -5.00
CA TYR A 66 9.87 7.30 -5.32
C TYR A 66 10.23 5.81 -5.23
N LEU A 67 11.30 5.42 -5.90
CA LEU A 67 11.90 4.09 -5.90
C LEU A 67 13.41 4.26 -6.14
N GLY A 68 14.18 4.27 -5.08
CA GLY A 68 15.62 4.47 -5.15
C GLY A 68 16.27 4.50 -3.77
N GLY A 69 17.60 4.53 -3.76
CA GLY A 69 18.44 4.75 -2.61
C GLY A 69 19.15 6.10 -2.68
N ARG A 70 20.35 6.20 -2.12
CA ARG A 70 21.07 7.49 -2.02
C ARG A 70 21.71 7.97 -3.32
N ASN A 71 21.94 7.07 -4.28
CA ASN A 71 22.60 7.38 -5.53
C ASN A 71 21.60 7.36 -6.70
N HIS A 72 22.13 7.32 -7.91
CA HIS A 72 21.34 7.40 -9.13
C HIS A 72 20.52 6.12 -9.39
N ASP A 73 19.22 6.27 -9.47
CA ASP A 73 18.23 5.25 -9.79
C ASP A 73 17.31 5.73 -10.92
N GLU A 74 17.06 4.86 -11.90
CA GLU A 74 16.25 5.23 -13.07
C GLU A 74 15.35 4.07 -13.51
N GLY A 75 14.04 4.34 -13.56
CA GLY A 75 13.08 3.46 -14.20
C GLY A 75 13.14 3.61 -15.72
N LEU A 76 13.39 2.52 -16.44
CA LEU A 76 13.62 2.53 -17.89
C LEU A 76 12.46 1.93 -18.68
N ALA A 77 11.79 0.92 -18.13
CA ALA A 77 10.63 0.29 -18.76
C ALA A 77 9.58 -0.11 -17.72
N ILE A 78 8.33 -0.18 -18.17
CA ILE A 78 7.18 -0.53 -17.34
C ILE A 78 6.19 -1.38 -18.12
N ALA A 79 5.61 -2.37 -17.45
CA ALA A 79 4.52 -3.18 -17.96
C ALA A 79 3.45 -3.38 -16.87
N VAL A 80 2.20 -3.54 -17.28
CA VAL A 80 1.07 -3.83 -16.38
C VAL A 80 0.40 -5.12 -16.80
N ASP A 81 0.10 -6.00 -15.85
CA ASP A 81 -0.62 -7.25 -16.10
C ASP A 81 -2.15 -7.07 -16.00
N GLY A 82 -2.90 -8.09 -16.41
CA GLY A 82 -4.37 -8.06 -16.38
C GLY A 82 -4.99 -7.97 -14.98
N ALA A 83 -4.19 -8.13 -13.92
CA ALA A 83 -4.61 -7.94 -12.53
C ALA A 83 -4.26 -6.54 -11.98
N GLY A 84 -3.70 -5.64 -12.81
CA GLY A 84 -3.30 -4.30 -12.39
C GLY A 84 -1.93 -4.23 -11.71
N ARG A 85 -1.18 -5.34 -11.67
CA ARG A 85 0.16 -5.35 -11.08
C ARG A 85 1.17 -4.79 -12.06
N VAL A 86 1.99 -3.89 -11.57
CA VAL A 86 2.98 -3.15 -12.35
C VAL A 86 4.35 -3.79 -12.15
N THR A 87 5.06 -4.02 -13.24
CA THR A 87 6.47 -4.42 -13.22
C THR A 87 7.31 -3.32 -13.84
N VAL A 88 8.28 -2.81 -13.09
CA VAL A 88 9.22 -1.78 -13.51
C VAL A 88 10.60 -2.40 -13.60
N THR A 89 11.32 -2.07 -14.66
CA THR A 89 12.72 -2.45 -14.80
C THR A 89 13.56 -1.20 -15.01
N GLY A 90 14.77 -1.22 -14.48
CA GLY A 90 15.65 -0.08 -14.54
C GLY A 90 17.05 -0.42 -14.10
N ARG A 91 17.79 0.61 -13.74
CA ARG A 91 19.14 0.50 -13.19
C ARG A 91 19.26 1.26 -11.89
N THR A 92 20.16 0.79 -11.04
CA THR A 92 20.50 1.38 -9.76
C THR A 92 22.02 1.46 -9.58
N ASN A 93 22.50 2.62 -9.14
CA ASN A 93 23.86 2.82 -8.61
C ASN A 93 23.84 2.83 -7.06
N SER A 94 22.70 2.50 -6.45
CA SER A 94 22.45 2.65 -5.02
C SER A 94 22.72 1.35 -4.28
N GLY A 95 23.75 1.35 -3.43
CA GLY A 95 24.05 0.23 -2.52
C GLY A 95 22.97 -0.05 -1.47
N ASP A 96 22.03 0.88 -1.32
CA ASP A 96 20.87 0.84 -0.44
C ASP A 96 19.54 0.84 -1.20
N PHE A 97 19.55 0.44 -2.48
CA PHE A 97 18.33 0.27 -3.25
C PHE A 97 17.32 -0.63 -2.53
N PRO A 98 16.02 -0.31 -2.53
CA PRO A 98 15.03 -1.11 -1.81
C PRO A 98 14.92 -2.54 -2.37
N ILE A 99 15.06 -3.54 -1.48
CA ILE A 99 14.93 -4.96 -1.80
C ILE A 99 13.85 -5.65 -0.97
N THR A 100 13.36 -6.79 -1.47
CA THR A 100 12.47 -7.68 -0.72
C THR A 100 13.23 -8.92 -0.22
N PRO A 101 12.82 -9.54 0.89
CA PRO A 101 13.38 -10.82 1.32
C PRO A 101 13.25 -11.87 0.21
N GLY A 102 14.36 -12.52 -0.13
CA GLY A 102 14.40 -13.49 -1.22
C GLY A 102 14.61 -12.90 -2.62
N ALA A 103 15.01 -11.62 -2.73
CA ALA A 103 15.50 -11.05 -3.97
C ALA A 103 16.62 -11.93 -4.57
N PHE A 104 16.63 -12.04 -5.91
CA PHE A 104 17.58 -12.90 -6.64
C PHE A 104 19.03 -12.45 -6.46
N ASP A 105 19.24 -11.14 -6.43
CA ASP A 105 20.49 -10.52 -5.99
C ASP A 105 20.16 -9.45 -4.95
N PRO A 106 20.57 -9.66 -3.68
CA PRO A 106 20.32 -8.69 -2.60
C PRO A 106 21.49 -7.72 -2.40
N THR A 107 22.53 -7.76 -3.24
CA THR A 107 23.75 -6.97 -3.06
C THR A 107 24.07 -6.14 -4.28
N PHE A 108 24.47 -4.88 -4.06
CA PHE A 108 25.00 -4.04 -5.13
C PHE A 108 26.40 -4.50 -5.53
N ASN A 109 26.60 -4.85 -6.81
CA ASN A 109 27.76 -5.63 -7.24
C ASN A 109 28.68 -4.95 -8.29
N GLY A 110 28.47 -3.68 -8.60
CA GLY A 110 29.30 -2.96 -9.58
C GLY A 110 29.09 -1.44 -9.61
N ASP A 111 29.13 -0.87 -10.83
CA ASP A 111 28.82 0.54 -11.07
C ASP A 111 27.32 0.77 -11.32
N ASP A 112 26.62 -0.15 -11.97
CA ASP A 112 25.16 -0.09 -12.21
C ASP A 112 24.62 -1.52 -12.14
N ASP A 113 23.61 -1.75 -11.32
CA ASP A 113 22.88 -3.01 -11.25
C ASP A 113 21.51 -2.87 -11.92
N ALA A 114 21.09 -3.90 -12.63
CA ALA A 114 19.74 -3.96 -13.17
C ALA A 114 18.76 -4.37 -12.06
N PHE A 115 17.61 -3.70 -11.97
CA PHE A 115 16.54 -4.10 -11.05
C PHE A 115 15.26 -4.48 -11.78
N VAL A 116 14.45 -5.31 -11.11
CA VAL A 116 13.06 -5.58 -11.45
C VAL A 116 12.22 -5.42 -10.19
N SER A 117 11.31 -4.44 -10.19
CA SER A 117 10.42 -4.16 -9.08
C SER A 117 8.98 -4.41 -9.48
N LYS A 118 8.25 -5.18 -8.68
CA LYS A 118 6.83 -5.45 -8.90
C LYS A 118 6.00 -4.75 -7.82
N LEU A 119 5.06 -3.91 -8.24
CA LEU A 119 4.16 -3.18 -7.36
C LEU A 119 2.73 -3.65 -7.60
N ASP A 120 2.03 -3.97 -6.51
CA ASP A 120 0.58 -4.13 -6.54
C ASP A 120 -0.03 -2.77 -6.19
N LEU A 121 -0.68 -2.16 -7.17
CA LEU A 121 -1.22 -0.81 -7.03
C LEU A 121 -2.73 -0.84 -6.81
N GLU A 122 -3.37 -2.00 -6.84
CA GLU A 122 -4.77 -2.11 -6.47
C GLU A 122 -4.86 -2.11 -4.95
N GLU A 123 -5.83 -1.35 -4.41
CA GLU A 123 -6.13 -1.42 -2.98
C GLU A 123 -6.41 -2.88 -2.61
N PRO A 124 -5.86 -3.39 -1.48
CA PRO A 124 -6.22 -4.72 -1.01
C PRO A 124 -7.74 -4.74 -0.91
N THR A 125 -8.37 -5.63 -1.67
CA THR A 125 -9.83 -5.77 -1.68
C THR A 125 -10.26 -6.16 -0.27
N VAL A 126 -10.67 -5.16 0.54
CA VAL A 126 -11.24 -5.40 1.85
C VAL A 126 -12.61 -6.01 1.58
N VAL A 127 -12.68 -7.34 1.59
CA VAL A 127 -13.95 -8.07 1.57
C VAL A 127 -14.65 -7.73 2.88
N THR A 128 -15.46 -6.66 2.87
CA THR A 128 -16.33 -6.35 3.98
C THR A 128 -17.41 -7.44 4.01
N LEU A 129 -17.51 -8.16 5.14
CA LEU A 129 -18.54 -9.18 5.38
C LEU A 129 -19.96 -8.58 5.52
N ALA A 130 -20.24 -7.47 4.85
CA ALA A 130 -21.52 -6.77 4.91
C ALA A 130 -22.46 -7.23 3.78
N ALA A 131 -22.56 -8.55 3.55
CA ALA A 131 -23.59 -9.12 2.71
C ALA A 131 -23.89 -10.59 3.05
N LEU A 132 -23.92 -10.94 4.34
CA LEU A 132 -24.78 -12.03 4.77
C LEU A 132 -26.02 -11.39 5.39
N GLN A 133 -26.97 -10.94 4.54
CA GLN A 133 -28.30 -10.64 5.03
C GLN A 133 -28.85 -11.93 5.64
N ALA A 134 -28.99 -11.92 6.97
CA ALA A 134 -29.69 -12.93 7.72
C ALA A 134 -31.16 -12.92 7.28
N GLY A 135 -31.42 -13.69 6.24
CA GLY A 135 -32.75 -14.03 5.75
C GLY A 135 -32.89 -15.54 5.69
N ASP A 136 -32.70 -16.23 6.82
CA ASP A 136 -33.59 -17.31 7.21
C ASP A 136 -33.35 -17.69 8.69
N ALA A 137 -34.45 -17.93 9.39
CA ALA A 137 -34.41 -18.27 10.81
C ALA A 137 -33.98 -19.74 10.99
N GLY A 138 -32.70 -19.98 11.31
CA GLY A 138 -32.29 -21.25 11.92
C GLY A 138 -31.02 -21.93 11.40
N ALA A 139 -29.85 -21.27 11.45
CA ALA A 139 -28.56 -21.92 11.21
C ALA A 139 -27.50 -21.58 12.29
N PRO A 140 -26.57 -22.51 12.61
CA PRO A 140 -25.73 -22.47 13.82
C PRO A 140 -24.64 -21.40 13.79
N SER A 141 -24.24 -20.98 15.00
CA SER A 141 -23.21 -19.97 15.26
C SER A 141 -21.88 -20.31 14.57
N VAL A 142 -21.46 -19.49 13.61
CA VAL A 142 -20.09 -19.49 13.09
C VAL A 142 -19.37 -18.31 13.73
N SER A 143 -18.51 -18.59 14.71
CA SER A 143 -17.61 -17.61 15.29
C SER A 143 -16.34 -17.52 14.45
N ILE A 144 -16.25 -16.53 13.57
CA ILE A 144 -15.00 -16.15 12.90
C ILE A 144 -14.24 -15.22 13.85
N TRP A 145 -13.10 -15.69 14.37
CA TRP A 145 -12.16 -14.87 15.13
C TRP A 145 -11.31 -14.07 14.12
N LEU A 146 -11.59 -12.78 13.99
CA LEU A 146 -10.74 -11.86 13.25
C LEU A 146 -9.55 -11.46 14.14
N LEU A 147 -8.38 -12.07 13.90
CA LEU A 147 -7.12 -11.56 14.46
C LEU A 147 -6.73 -10.30 13.68
N MET A 148 -6.55 -9.21 14.41
CA MET A 148 -6.33 -7.86 13.88
C MET A 148 -5.08 -7.73 13.03
N ALA A 149 -5.19 -7.03 11.89
CA ALA A 149 -4.08 -6.28 11.31
C ALA A 149 -4.29 -4.80 11.68
N LEU A 150 -3.55 -4.33 12.69
CA LEU A 150 -3.40 -2.90 12.97
C LEU A 150 -2.29 -2.36 12.04
N PRO A 151 -2.50 -1.28 11.29
CA PRO A 151 -1.38 -0.46 10.86
C PRO A 151 -0.84 0.29 12.09
N ALA A 152 0.47 0.28 12.26
CA ALA A 152 1.17 0.89 13.38
C ALA A 152 1.11 2.43 13.36
N ALA A 153 -0.06 3.03 13.62
CA ALA A 153 -0.20 4.48 13.74
C ALA A 153 -1.50 4.89 14.46
N ALA A 154 -1.80 4.35 15.64
CA ALA A 154 -2.84 4.89 16.52
C ALA A 154 -2.66 4.45 17.97
N LEU A 155 -1.59 4.94 18.63
CA LEU A 155 -1.45 4.85 20.08
C LEU A 155 -1.35 6.26 20.67
N ALA A 156 -2.49 6.95 20.75
CA ALA A 156 -2.69 8.01 21.72
C ALA A 156 -4.18 8.28 21.91
N VAL A 157 -4.57 8.40 23.18
CA VAL A 157 -5.87 8.86 23.71
C VAL A 157 -6.96 7.79 23.80
N GLY A 158 -7.24 7.33 25.03
CA GLY A 158 -8.55 6.73 25.35
C GLY A 158 -8.63 5.66 26.43
N ALA A 159 -7.75 5.62 27.44
CA ALA A 159 -7.98 4.76 28.61
C ALA A 159 -9.02 5.39 29.54
N ALA A 160 -10.31 5.06 29.36
CA ALA A 160 -11.33 5.29 30.39
C ALA A 160 -12.55 4.37 30.25
N LEU A 161 -12.90 3.74 31.38
CA LEU A 161 -14.16 3.05 31.72
C LEU A 161 -14.42 1.66 31.13
N ALA A 162 -13.98 0.63 31.85
CA ALA A 162 -14.72 -0.62 31.95
C ALA A 162 -14.47 -1.31 33.31
N GLN A 163 -15.17 -0.87 34.37
CA GLN A 163 -15.37 -1.74 35.52
C GLN A 163 -16.80 -1.63 36.05
N ARG A 164 -17.46 -2.81 36.04
CA ARG A 164 -18.57 -3.27 36.89
C ARG A 164 -19.98 -2.97 36.39
N GLN A 165 -20.46 -3.82 35.48
CA GLN A 165 -21.83 -4.34 35.57
C GLN A 165 -21.78 -5.63 36.40
N ARG A 166 -22.21 -5.56 37.67
CA ARG A 166 -22.68 -6.76 38.39
C ARG A 166 -24.18 -6.81 38.19
N CYS A 167 -24.65 -7.82 37.46
CA CYS A 167 -26.06 -8.16 37.36
C CYS A 167 -26.59 -8.56 38.75
N ALA A 168 -27.72 -7.97 39.15
CA ALA A 168 -28.58 -8.49 40.21
C ALA A 168 -29.62 -9.42 39.57
N PRO A 169 -29.94 -10.59 40.15
CA PRO A 169 -31.08 -11.38 39.70
C PRO A 169 -32.35 -10.97 40.44
N THR A 170 -33.36 -10.55 39.68
CA THR A 170 -34.75 -10.36 40.10
C THR A 170 -35.59 -11.60 39.78
N GLY A 171 -36.43 -12.01 40.74
CA GLY A 171 -37.56 -12.94 40.55
C GLY A 171 -37.42 -14.24 41.35
N ARG A 172 -38.45 -14.82 41.98
CA ARG A 172 -39.91 -14.64 41.83
C ARG A 172 -40.63 -15.34 43.01
N ARG A 173 -41.78 -14.81 43.42
CA ARG A 173 -42.77 -15.42 44.34
C ARG A 173 -43.27 -16.80 43.87
N SER A 174 -43.62 -17.69 44.81
CA SER A 174 -44.88 -18.49 44.76
C SER A 174 -45.24 -19.22 46.08
N THR A 175 -46.43 -18.90 46.62
CA THR A 175 -47.49 -19.75 47.23
C THR A 175 -47.27 -20.83 48.34
N LYS A 176 -47.89 -20.57 49.52
CA LYS A 176 -49.05 -21.24 50.18
C LYS A 176 -48.91 -22.60 50.95
N ALA A 177 -49.64 -22.63 52.10
CA ALA A 177 -50.11 -23.75 52.96
C ALA A 177 -49.05 -24.41 53.86
N THR A 178 -49.25 -24.64 55.17
CA THR A 178 -50.44 -24.91 56.00
C THR A 178 -50.23 -24.33 57.39
#